data_AF-A0AAV0VAP9-F1
#
_entry.id   AF-A0AAV0VAP9-F1
#
_cell.length_a   1.000
_cell.length_b   1.000
_cell.length_c   1.000
_cell.angle_alpha   90.00
_cell.angle_beta   90.00
_cell.angle_gamma   90.00
#
_symmetry.space_group_name_H-M   'P 1'
#
loop_
_entity.id
_entity.type
_entity.pdbx_description
1 polymer ?
#
loop_
_entity_poly.entity_id
_entity_poly.type
_entity_poly.pdbx_seq_one_letter_code
_entity_poly.pdbx_strand_id
1 'polypeptide(L)'
;MGVQNVLCLSEITMSLLGQNCVCPGFSTFMYSLTSTSSFDDDNNEDLGSDAKRRNRSTAVDNGKGSWMDRYLLGASHEVYVVELPPTSVIEGKTFSELASLAYSHCNGIIVFAVADGPRGKVVLNPGDSYTCVGGETAYVIAQTQGAASALTELKIMSMPLAWREMHVSYHSSLVRSEKNGFSDGQDAEAPLQRHHARFVDWQFGDYENPEPEHETETERKEKGETFSLTKNASKSVNDAVINDVEELGVGAAPIVICITKELTFANDLEHLIGPLRTHSLKQYYPVVILSAKLPDDDIYDGFSHFSDVHFVVGDPYRHKTLYRAGVLNAHRVLILSAASASASDNGSELLQDAESIALHKFITSFIGVKKAPRVITEVGNRASVHFVAQNLLENASTWAALRGDKSKPETQRSSLFAVEVPLDFVGRSFEYVFHYLLSSDDILVIGLYRCHPYMNAASAGEPRARVEVPEKDRSVPFGYVYVNPQPFEVITGDDLLYVLSDKQPCWADS
;
A
#
# COMPACT_ATOMS: atom_id res chain seq x y z
N MET A 1 -19.48 14.01 26.49
CA MET A 1 -20.01 12.89 25.68
C MET A 1 -18.90 11.89 25.50
N GLY A 2 -19.10 10.63 25.88
CA GLY A 2 -18.05 9.59 25.91
C GLY A 2 -17.78 8.95 24.54
N VAL A 3 -17.66 9.76 23.47
CA VAL A 3 -17.30 9.27 22.14
C VAL A 3 -15.78 9.07 22.11
N GLN A 4 -15.32 7.83 22.02
CA GLN A 4 -13.88 7.50 22.01
C GLN A 4 -13.29 7.61 20.60
N ASN A 5 -14.07 7.33 19.55
CA ASN A 5 -13.61 7.31 18.17
C ASN A 5 -14.56 8.14 17.28
N VAL A 6 -14.00 9.04 16.48
CA VAL A 6 -14.72 9.80 15.46
C VAL A 6 -14.12 9.44 14.11
N LEU A 7 -14.98 9.10 13.15
CA LEU A 7 -14.54 8.71 11.82
C LEU A 7 -14.82 9.82 10.82
N CYS A 8 -13.77 10.35 10.20
CA CYS A 8 -13.89 11.29 9.10
C CYS A 8 -13.93 10.53 7.76
N LEU A 9 -15.12 10.42 7.15
CA LEU A 9 -15.28 9.74 5.86
C LEU A 9 -14.47 10.41 4.75
N SER A 10 -14.36 11.73 4.77
CA SER A 10 -13.58 12.50 3.78
C SER A 10 -12.10 12.13 3.87
N GLU A 11 -11.53 12.17 5.07
CA GLU A 11 -10.14 11.77 5.34
C GLU A 11 -9.84 10.36 4.81
N ILE A 12 -10.69 9.38 5.14
CA ILE A 12 -10.47 7.98 4.71
C ILE A 12 -10.61 7.84 3.20
N THR A 13 -11.65 8.40 2.60
CA THR A 13 -11.91 8.26 1.17
C THR A 13 -10.76 8.88 0.37
N MET A 14 -10.37 10.11 0.73
CA MET A 14 -9.28 10.84 0.08
C MET A 14 -7.93 10.15 0.27
N SER A 15 -7.67 9.60 1.46
CA SER A 15 -6.44 8.83 1.73
C SER A 15 -6.38 7.54 0.92
N LEU A 16 -7.48 6.80 0.81
CA LEU A 16 -7.57 5.58 0.01
C LEU A 16 -7.36 5.87 -1.49
N LEU A 17 -7.95 6.96 -2.00
CA LEU A 17 -7.75 7.40 -3.38
C LEU A 17 -6.31 7.83 -3.65
N GLY A 18 -5.68 8.56 -2.72
CA GLY A 18 -4.27 8.91 -2.78
C GLY A 18 -3.38 7.66 -2.84
N GLN A 19 -3.56 6.72 -1.92
CA GLN A 19 -2.81 5.47 -1.89
C GLN A 19 -3.01 4.62 -3.16
N ASN A 20 -4.21 4.56 -3.74
CA ASN A 20 -4.46 3.89 -5.02
C ASN A 20 -3.64 4.45 -6.19
N CYS A 21 -3.25 5.73 -6.13
CA CYS A 21 -2.43 6.33 -7.18
C CYS A 21 -0.99 5.76 -7.18
N VAL A 22 -0.52 5.26 -6.04
CA VAL A 22 0.82 4.69 -5.89
C VAL A 22 0.78 3.16 -5.86
N CYS A 23 -0.25 2.60 -5.24
CA CYS A 23 -0.44 1.17 -4.99
C CYS A 23 -1.73 0.71 -5.69
N PRO A 24 -1.66 0.08 -6.89
CA PRO A 24 -2.84 -0.35 -7.62
C PRO A 24 -3.74 -1.24 -6.76
N GLY A 25 -5.05 -0.99 -6.78
CA GLY A 25 -6.04 -1.81 -6.06
C GLY A 25 -6.01 -1.70 -4.54
N PHE A 26 -5.24 -0.76 -3.96
CA PHE A 26 -5.15 -0.55 -2.52
C PHE A 26 -6.51 -0.41 -1.82
N SER A 27 -7.41 0.43 -2.34
CA SER A 27 -8.75 0.58 -1.74
C SER A 27 -9.54 -0.72 -1.77
N THR A 28 -9.41 -1.51 -2.84
CA THR A 28 -10.07 -2.81 -2.97
C THR A 28 -9.46 -3.82 -2.00
N PHE A 29 -8.14 -3.79 -1.79
CA PHE A 29 -7.46 -4.61 -0.80
C PHE A 29 -7.96 -4.30 0.62
N MET A 30 -8.01 -3.01 0.97
CA MET A 30 -8.53 -2.55 2.25
C MET A 30 -10.02 -2.89 2.42
N TYR A 31 -10.81 -2.74 1.35
CA TYR A 31 -12.21 -3.14 1.32
C TYR A 31 -12.37 -4.62 1.62
N SER A 32 -11.64 -5.49 0.92
CA SER A 32 -11.71 -6.94 1.13
C SER A 32 -11.41 -7.36 2.57
N LEU A 33 -10.40 -6.74 3.21
CA LEU A 33 -10.02 -7.08 4.59
C LEU A 33 -11.01 -6.59 5.65
N THR A 34 -11.76 -5.55 5.33
CA THR A 34 -12.71 -4.91 6.25
C THR A 34 -14.15 -5.24 5.90
N SER A 35 -14.38 -6.11 4.90
CA SER A 35 -15.69 -6.51 4.40
C SER A 35 -16.07 -7.92 4.81
N THR A 36 -17.09 -8.07 5.66
CA THR A 36 -17.73 -9.37 5.94
C THR A 36 -18.67 -9.72 4.79
N SER A 37 -18.09 -10.11 3.66
CA SER A 37 -18.87 -10.52 2.49
C SER A 37 -19.10 -12.02 2.48
N SER A 38 -20.31 -12.46 2.85
CA SER A 38 -20.84 -13.73 2.35
C SER A 38 -21.20 -13.54 0.88
N PHE A 39 -20.25 -13.82 -0.03
CA PHE A 39 -20.54 -13.78 -1.46
C PHE A 39 -21.46 -14.94 -1.82
N ASP A 40 -22.76 -14.69 -1.70
CA ASP A 40 -23.81 -15.54 -2.22
C ASP A 40 -23.90 -15.30 -3.72
N ASP A 41 -23.38 -16.25 -4.49
CA ASP A 41 -23.69 -16.34 -5.92
C ASP A 41 -25.15 -16.76 -6.04
N ASP A 42 -25.99 -15.89 -6.61
CA ASP A 42 -27.46 -16.03 -6.75
C ASP A 42 -27.87 -17.29 -7.53
N ASN A 43 -26.92 -17.94 -8.22
CA ASN A 43 -27.21 -19.10 -9.07
C ASN A 43 -27.33 -20.43 -8.31
N ASN A 44 -27.03 -20.47 -7.01
CA ASN A 44 -27.13 -21.68 -6.18
C ASN A 44 -27.56 -21.31 -4.75
N GLU A 45 -28.85 -21.01 -4.58
CA GLU A 45 -29.47 -20.76 -3.27
C GLU A 45 -29.45 -22.01 -2.34
N ASP A 46 -29.25 -23.21 -2.89
CA ASP A 46 -29.25 -24.47 -2.13
C ASP A 46 -27.90 -24.78 -1.41
N LEU A 47 -26.82 -24.05 -1.72
CA LEU A 47 -25.50 -24.28 -1.13
C LEU A 47 -25.12 -23.14 -0.18
N GLY A 48 -24.92 -23.46 1.10
CA GLY A 48 -24.44 -22.49 2.09
C GLY A 48 -23.07 -21.89 1.75
N SER A 49 -22.81 -20.69 2.26
CA SER A 49 -21.60 -19.89 2.00
C SER A 49 -20.29 -20.67 2.22
N ASP A 50 -20.21 -21.50 3.26
CA ASP A 50 -19.04 -22.36 3.54
C ASP A 50 -18.81 -23.43 2.47
N ALA A 51 -19.87 -24.04 1.94
CA ALA A 51 -19.76 -25.03 0.88
C ALA A 51 -19.28 -24.37 -0.42
N LYS A 52 -19.81 -23.19 -0.74
CA LYS A 52 -19.33 -22.36 -1.88
C LYS A 52 -17.85 -22.03 -1.72
N ARG A 53 -17.41 -21.60 -0.53
CA ARG A 53 -15.99 -21.32 -0.25
C ARG A 53 -15.10 -22.55 -0.40
N ARG A 54 -15.51 -23.72 0.12
CA ARG A 54 -14.75 -24.98 -0.05
C ARG A 54 -14.65 -25.39 -1.51
N ASN A 55 -15.72 -25.23 -2.28
CA ASN A 55 -15.71 -25.51 -3.72
C ASN A 55 -14.74 -24.59 -4.46
N ARG A 56 -14.74 -23.28 -4.14
CA ARG A 56 -13.78 -22.32 -4.70
C ARG A 56 -12.34 -22.67 -4.35
N SER A 57 -12.05 -22.99 -3.07
CA SER A 57 -10.74 -23.47 -2.66
C SER A 57 -10.33 -24.69 -3.47
N THR A 58 -11.17 -25.72 -3.50
CA THR A 58 -10.89 -26.96 -4.24
C THR A 58 -10.63 -26.70 -5.73
N ALA A 59 -11.36 -25.77 -6.35
CA ALA A 59 -11.15 -25.40 -7.75
C ALA A 59 -9.78 -24.72 -7.95
N VAL A 60 -9.42 -23.77 -7.08
CA VAL A 60 -8.12 -23.09 -7.09
C VAL A 60 -6.99 -24.09 -6.84
N ASP A 61 -7.14 -24.97 -5.84
CA ASP A 61 -6.16 -25.99 -5.47
C ASP A 61 -5.86 -26.96 -6.63
N ASN A 62 -6.88 -27.26 -7.44
CA ASN A 62 -6.75 -28.10 -8.64
C ASN A 62 -6.27 -27.32 -9.88
N GLY A 63 -5.89 -26.05 -9.75
CA GLY A 63 -5.48 -25.18 -10.86
C GLY A 63 -6.59 -24.81 -11.84
N LYS A 64 -7.86 -25.07 -11.48
CA LYS A 64 -9.05 -24.84 -12.32
C LYS A 64 -9.83 -23.59 -11.92
N GLY A 65 -9.44 -22.92 -10.84
CA GLY A 65 -10.10 -21.71 -10.37
C GLY A 65 -10.01 -20.58 -11.40
N SER A 66 -11.11 -19.85 -11.56
CA SER A 66 -11.17 -18.62 -12.34
C SER A 66 -10.51 -17.44 -11.58
N TRP A 67 -10.45 -16.27 -12.21
CA TRP A 67 -10.05 -15.04 -11.52
C TRP A 67 -11.05 -14.67 -10.41
N MET A 68 -12.34 -14.93 -10.63
CA MET A 68 -13.40 -14.68 -9.63
C MET A 68 -13.23 -15.61 -8.43
N ASP A 69 -12.93 -16.89 -8.64
CA ASP A 69 -12.74 -17.83 -7.54
C ASP A 69 -11.60 -17.41 -6.62
N ARG A 70 -10.47 -16.97 -7.20
CA ARG A 70 -9.32 -16.43 -6.45
C ARG A 70 -9.66 -15.13 -5.73
N TYR A 71 -10.28 -14.17 -6.43
CA TYR A 71 -10.72 -12.92 -5.84
C TYR A 71 -11.66 -13.14 -4.65
N LEU A 72 -12.71 -13.95 -4.82
CA LEU A 72 -13.71 -14.25 -3.79
C LEU A 72 -13.13 -15.05 -2.62
N LEU A 73 -12.16 -15.93 -2.89
CA LEU A 73 -11.44 -16.63 -1.83
C LEU A 73 -10.56 -15.66 -1.02
N GLY A 74 -9.86 -14.75 -1.70
CA GLY A 74 -9.10 -13.68 -1.04
C GLY A 74 -10.00 -12.75 -0.21
N ALA A 75 -11.10 -12.29 -0.80
CA ALA A 75 -12.10 -11.43 -0.14
C ALA A 75 -12.94 -12.15 0.94
N SER A 76 -12.72 -13.45 1.18
CA SER A 76 -13.27 -14.17 2.33
C SER A 76 -12.35 -14.13 3.57
N HIS A 77 -11.20 -13.46 3.45
CA HIS A 77 -10.34 -13.18 4.59
C HIS A 77 -10.74 -11.87 5.26
N GLU A 78 -10.65 -11.87 6.58
CA GLU A 78 -10.94 -10.72 7.43
C GLU A 78 -9.78 -10.51 8.40
N VAL A 79 -9.77 -9.34 9.04
CA VAL A 79 -8.84 -9.03 10.12
C VAL A 79 -9.43 -9.45 11.46
N TYR A 80 -8.69 -10.27 12.20
CA TYR A 80 -9.01 -10.70 13.55
C TYR A 80 -7.94 -10.22 14.53
N VAL A 81 -8.37 -9.96 15.77
CA VAL A 81 -7.47 -9.64 16.89
C VAL A 81 -7.43 -10.84 17.82
N VAL A 82 -6.23 -11.35 18.08
CA VAL A 82 -6.01 -12.52 18.96
C VAL A 82 -4.83 -12.26 19.88
N GLU A 83 -4.78 -12.96 21.01
CA GLU A 83 -3.61 -12.91 21.89
C GLU A 83 -2.47 -13.73 21.29
N LEU A 84 -1.25 -13.25 21.48
CA LEU A 84 -0.05 -14.02 21.15
C LEU A 84 0.01 -15.32 21.97
N PRO A 85 0.75 -16.34 21.48
CA PRO A 85 0.97 -17.54 22.26
C PRO A 85 1.58 -17.22 23.64
N PRO A 86 1.46 -18.12 24.63
CA PRO A 86 2.07 -17.91 25.94
C PRO A 86 3.58 -17.67 25.85
N THR A 87 4.13 -16.89 26.77
CA THR A 87 5.57 -16.57 26.87
C THR A 87 6.46 -17.81 26.72
N SER A 88 6.08 -18.94 27.32
CA SER A 88 6.83 -20.20 27.22
C SER A 88 7.03 -20.75 25.79
N VAL A 89 6.26 -20.25 24.81
CA VAL A 89 6.32 -20.66 23.40
C VAL A 89 7.08 -19.65 22.53
N ILE A 90 6.93 -18.36 22.81
CA ILE A 90 7.40 -17.27 21.94
C ILE A 90 8.49 -16.39 22.55
N GLU A 91 8.89 -16.64 23.80
CA GLU A 91 9.98 -15.89 24.44
C GLU A 91 11.25 -15.91 23.58
N GLY A 92 11.77 -14.72 23.30
CA GLY A 92 12.98 -14.52 22.51
C GLY A 92 12.78 -14.62 21.00
N LYS A 93 11.56 -14.87 20.50
CA LYS A 93 11.27 -14.88 19.07
C LYS A 93 11.05 -13.48 18.53
N THR A 94 11.53 -13.21 17.32
CA THR A 94 11.19 -11.96 16.62
C THR A 94 9.78 -12.02 16.04
N PHE A 95 9.22 -10.86 15.67
CA PHE A 95 7.94 -10.80 14.96
C PHE A 95 8.00 -11.55 13.63
N SER A 96 9.10 -11.46 12.87
CA SER A 96 9.27 -12.18 11.61
C SER A 96 9.27 -13.69 11.80
N GLU A 97 9.95 -14.19 12.85
CA GLU A 97 9.92 -15.62 13.19
C GLU A 97 8.51 -16.09 13.58
N LEU A 98 7.80 -15.31 14.40
CA LEU A 98 6.42 -15.60 14.78
C LEU A 98 5.49 -15.63 13.57
N ALA A 99 5.56 -14.63 12.69
CA ALA A 99 4.74 -14.57 11.49
C ALA A 99 5.02 -15.76 10.56
N SER A 100 6.29 -16.18 10.42
CA SER A 100 6.66 -17.39 9.70
C SER A 100 6.10 -18.66 10.35
N LEU A 101 6.15 -18.79 11.69
CA LEU A 101 5.61 -19.95 12.39
C LEU A 101 4.08 -20.02 12.26
N ALA A 102 3.41 -18.87 12.40
CA ALA A 102 1.96 -18.77 12.26
C ALA A 102 1.51 -19.19 10.85
N TYR A 103 2.19 -18.72 9.81
CA TYR A 103 1.85 -19.08 8.43
C TYR A 103 1.94 -20.59 8.20
N SER A 104 3.06 -21.23 8.59
CA SER A 104 3.27 -22.66 8.34
C SER A 104 2.46 -23.58 9.25
N HIS A 105 2.15 -23.17 10.49
CA HIS A 105 1.56 -24.07 11.50
C HIS A 105 0.09 -23.78 11.82
N CYS A 106 -0.43 -22.61 11.44
CA CYS A 106 -1.81 -22.20 11.69
C CYS A 106 -2.60 -22.04 10.38
N ASN A 107 -2.43 -22.97 9.44
CA ASN A 107 -3.21 -23.04 8.19
C ASN A 107 -3.10 -21.75 7.33
N GLY A 108 -1.90 -21.19 7.18
CA GLY A 108 -1.64 -20.08 6.26
C GLY A 108 -2.22 -18.74 6.71
N ILE A 109 -2.46 -18.53 8.02
CA ILE A 109 -2.80 -17.21 8.53
C ILE A 109 -1.61 -16.25 8.40
N ILE A 110 -1.90 -14.97 8.19
CA ILE A 110 -0.88 -13.94 8.11
C ILE A 110 -0.98 -13.02 9.34
N VAL A 111 0.01 -13.09 10.21
CA VAL A 111 0.18 -12.11 11.31
C VAL A 111 0.86 -10.89 10.74
N PHE A 112 0.19 -9.73 10.75
CA PHE A 112 0.69 -8.53 10.06
C PHE A 112 0.92 -7.32 10.98
N ALA A 113 0.44 -7.38 12.22
CA ALA A 113 0.70 -6.34 13.21
C ALA A 113 0.68 -6.90 14.64
N VAL A 114 1.32 -6.18 15.54
CA VAL A 114 1.36 -6.48 16.98
C VAL A 114 1.08 -5.21 17.78
N ALA A 115 0.49 -5.36 18.97
CA ALA A 115 0.34 -4.30 19.95
C ALA A 115 0.57 -4.83 21.36
N ASP A 116 1.19 -4.00 22.19
CA ASP A 116 1.40 -4.26 23.62
C ASP A 116 0.06 -4.14 24.39
N GLY A 117 -0.80 -5.14 24.19
CA GLY A 117 -2.15 -5.24 24.75
C GLY A 117 -3.23 -4.44 23.99
N PRO A 118 -4.51 -4.54 24.44
CA PRO A 118 -5.68 -4.02 23.72
C PRO A 118 -5.75 -2.49 23.62
N ARG A 119 -4.93 -1.76 24.36
CA ARG A 119 -4.78 -0.29 24.28
C ARG A 119 -3.37 0.13 23.86
N GLY A 120 -2.52 -0.84 23.53
CA GLY A 120 -1.18 -0.59 23.02
C GLY A 120 -1.23 0.05 21.64
N LYS A 121 -0.18 0.79 21.31
CA LYS A 121 0.02 1.28 19.95
C LYS A 121 0.24 0.08 19.04
N VAL A 122 -0.55 -0.02 17.97
CA VAL A 122 -0.36 -1.07 16.97
C VAL A 122 0.87 -0.74 16.13
N VAL A 123 1.67 -1.75 15.81
CA VAL A 123 2.84 -1.62 14.95
C VAL A 123 2.69 -2.62 13.80
N LEU A 124 2.62 -2.11 12.58
CA LEU A 124 2.51 -2.89 11.36
C LEU A 124 3.89 -3.44 11.00
N ASN A 125 3.97 -4.76 10.80
CA ASN A 125 5.18 -5.52 10.47
C ASN A 125 6.47 -4.87 11.02
N PRO A 126 6.72 -4.94 12.35
CA PRO A 126 7.95 -4.39 12.93
C PRO A 126 9.22 -5.19 12.56
N GLY A 127 9.09 -6.32 11.88
CA GLY A 127 10.23 -7.15 11.49
C GLY A 127 11.01 -7.69 12.69
N ASP A 128 12.31 -7.87 12.52
CA ASP A 128 13.19 -8.34 13.60
C ASP A 128 13.45 -7.33 14.71
N SER A 129 13.10 -6.05 14.48
CA SER A 129 13.26 -5.01 15.50
C SER A 129 12.37 -5.20 16.73
N TYR A 130 11.38 -6.10 16.65
CA TYR A 130 10.46 -6.42 17.72
C TYR A 130 10.62 -7.87 18.19
N THR A 131 10.90 -8.03 19.49
CA THR A 131 10.93 -9.33 20.17
C THR A 131 9.62 -9.57 20.90
N CYS A 132 8.97 -10.70 20.62
CA CYS A 132 7.73 -11.11 21.26
C CYS A 132 7.99 -11.62 22.67
N VAL A 133 7.18 -11.17 23.64
CA VAL A 133 7.33 -11.52 25.06
C VAL A 133 6.18 -12.40 25.57
N GLY A 134 5.01 -12.32 24.94
CA GLY A 134 3.76 -12.93 25.41
C GLY A 134 2.90 -11.94 26.19
N GLY A 135 1.58 -12.03 25.98
CA GLY A 135 0.60 -11.08 26.53
C GLY A 135 0.25 -9.92 25.58
N GLU A 136 0.96 -9.80 24.47
CA GLU A 136 0.60 -8.88 23.39
C GLU A 136 -0.59 -9.39 22.57
N THR A 137 -1.21 -8.48 21.83
CA THR A 137 -2.27 -8.78 20.86
C THR A 137 -1.71 -8.73 19.44
N ALA A 138 -2.00 -9.75 18.65
CA ALA A 138 -1.69 -9.82 17.23
C ALA A 138 -2.92 -9.52 16.37
N TYR A 139 -2.67 -8.90 15.23
CA TYR A 139 -3.64 -8.71 14.16
C TYR A 139 -3.34 -9.68 13.03
N VAL A 140 -4.37 -10.44 12.67
CA VAL A 140 -4.23 -11.64 11.83
C VAL A 140 -5.22 -11.56 10.68
N ILE A 141 -4.73 -11.79 9.45
CA ILE A 141 -5.57 -12.05 8.29
C ILE A 141 -5.87 -13.55 8.29
N ALA A 142 -7.13 -13.89 8.47
CA ALA A 142 -7.62 -15.27 8.47
C ALA A 142 -9.01 -15.33 7.83
N GLN A 143 -9.48 -16.53 7.51
CA GLN A 143 -10.81 -16.69 6.93
C GLN A 143 -11.91 -16.98 7.96
N THR A 144 -11.54 -17.26 9.22
CA THR A 144 -12.46 -17.47 10.34
C THR A 144 -11.75 -17.10 11.64
N GLN A 145 -12.54 -16.70 12.65
CA GLN A 145 -12.04 -16.51 14.02
C GLN A 145 -11.32 -17.76 14.54
N GLY A 146 -11.84 -18.97 14.25
CA GLY A 146 -11.22 -20.22 14.70
C GLY A 146 -9.81 -20.44 14.11
N ALA A 147 -9.59 -20.08 12.83
CA ALA A 147 -8.27 -20.13 12.23
C ALA A 147 -7.32 -19.09 12.85
N ALA A 148 -7.81 -17.88 13.14
CA ALA A 148 -7.02 -16.87 13.85
C ALA A 148 -6.65 -17.31 15.28
N SER A 149 -7.59 -17.87 16.03
CA SER A 149 -7.38 -18.36 17.41
C SER A 149 -6.39 -19.53 17.50
N ALA A 150 -6.13 -20.23 16.39
CA ALA A 150 -5.08 -21.25 16.33
C ALA A 150 -3.68 -20.68 16.61
N LEU A 151 -3.48 -19.37 16.45
CA LEU A 151 -2.25 -18.69 16.85
C LEU A 151 -2.04 -18.77 18.37
N THR A 152 -3.06 -18.45 19.17
CA THR A 152 -2.96 -18.45 20.64
C THR A 152 -2.66 -19.85 21.19
N GLU A 153 -3.12 -20.89 20.49
CA GLU A 153 -2.91 -22.30 20.84
C GLU A 153 -1.59 -22.89 20.31
N LEU A 154 -0.76 -22.08 19.64
CA LEU A 154 0.50 -22.52 19.07
C LEU A 154 1.41 -23.11 20.16
N LYS A 155 2.01 -24.26 19.87
CA LYS A 155 2.96 -24.94 20.75
C LYS A 155 4.39 -24.60 20.35
N ILE A 156 5.37 -25.00 21.16
CA ILE A 156 6.79 -24.89 20.81
C ILE A 156 7.00 -25.67 19.50
N MET A 157 7.21 -24.94 18.41
CA MET A 157 7.43 -25.47 17.08
C MET A 157 8.83 -25.08 16.60
N SER A 158 9.37 -25.96 15.77
CA SER A 158 10.67 -25.76 15.16
C SER A 158 10.48 -24.91 13.89
N MET A 159 11.36 -23.94 13.59
CA MET A 159 11.19 -23.06 12.42
C MET A 159 10.94 -23.83 11.11
N PRO A 160 10.09 -23.35 10.19
CA PRO A 160 9.77 -24.05 8.94
C PRO A 160 11.03 -24.34 8.10
N LEU A 161 10.99 -25.40 7.29
CA LEU A 161 12.12 -25.76 6.42
C LEU A 161 12.52 -24.62 5.49
N ALA A 162 11.54 -23.95 4.88
CA ALA A 162 11.76 -22.80 4.01
C ALA A 162 12.55 -21.69 4.72
N TRP A 163 12.24 -21.41 6.00
CA TRP A 163 12.99 -20.43 6.80
C TRP A 163 14.45 -20.87 7.04
N ARG A 164 14.66 -22.14 7.38
CA ARG A 164 16.00 -22.67 7.70
C ARG A 164 16.91 -22.75 6.48
N GLU A 165 16.37 -23.19 5.33
CA GLU A 165 17.15 -23.32 4.09
C GLU A 165 17.76 -21.98 3.64
N MET A 166 17.07 -20.86 3.90
CA MET A 166 17.59 -19.52 3.64
C MET A 166 18.77 -19.15 4.55
N HIS A 167 18.74 -19.59 5.81
CA HIS A 167 19.83 -19.35 6.77
C HIS A 167 21.03 -20.30 6.54
N VAL A 168 20.80 -21.52 6.03
CA VAL A 168 21.86 -22.52 5.77
C VAL A 168 22.67 -22.20 4.51
N SER A 169 22.09 -21.51 3.53
CA SER A 169 22.80 -21.05 2.32
C SER A 169 23.99 -20.13 2.61
N TYR A 170 24.07 -19.59 3.84
CA TYR A 170 25.21 -18.83 4.37
C TYR A 170 26.41 -19.72 4.75
N HIS A 171 26.18 -20.97 5.19
CA HIS A 171 27.25 -21.84 5.70
C HIS A 171 28.04 -22.59 4.62
N SER A 172 27.46 -22.84 3.45
CA SER A 172 28.13 -23.61 2.38
C SER A 172 29.11 -22.78 1.54
N SER A 173 29.02 -21.44 1.55
CA SER A 173 29.94 -20.56 0.81
C SER A 173 31.18 -20.14 1.62
N LEU A 174 31.17 -20.34 2.95
CA LEU A 174 32.27 -19.98 3.85
C LEU A 174 33.27 -21.12 4.17
N VAL A 175 33.08 -22.34 3.65
CA VAL A 175 34.01 -23.49 3.88
C VAL A 175 34.94 -23.75 2.68
N ARG A 176 35.25 -22.73 1.86
CA ARG A 176 36.23 -22.89 0.78
C ARG A 176 37.26 -21.76 0.65
N SER A 177 37.77 -21.30 1.78
CA SER A 177 39.14 -20.81 1.97
C SER A 177 39.28 -20.71 3.48
N GLU A 178 40.15 -21.45 4.16
CA GLU A 178 41.56 -21.09 4.28
C GLU A 178 42.38 -22.27 4.84
N LYS A 179 43.66 -22.29 4.47
CA LYS A 179 44.70 -23.10 5.09
C LYS A 179 45.11 -22.48 6.43
N ASN A 180 45.27 -23.35 7.43
CA ASN A 180 46.17 -23.27 8.59
C ASN A 180 46.22 -21.99 9.44
N GLY A 181 45.70 -22.10 10.67
CA GLY A 181 46.12 -21.28 11.81
C GLY A 181 45.35 -21.65 13.07
N PHE A 182 46.02 -22.28 14.03
CA PHE A 182 45.50 -22.48 15.38
C PHE A 182 45.56 -21.16 16.16
N SER A 183 44.45 -20.71 16.76
CA SER A 183 44.44 -20.18 18.13
C SER A 183 43.03 -20.09 18.71
N ASP A 184 42.97 -20.51 19.98
CA ASP A 184 41.89 -20.57 20.96
C ASP A 184 40.99 -19.33 21.11
N GLY A 185 39.68 -19.59 21.27
CA GLY A 185 38.86 -19.03 22.37
C GLY A 185 38.27 -17.62 22.25
N GLN A 186 36.99 -17.55 21.84
CA GLN A 186 35.86 -16.75 22.37
C GLN A 186 34.93 -16.33 21.22
N ASP A 187 34.04 -17.24 20.80
CA ASP A 187 32.94 -16.91 19.90
C ASP A 187 31.85 -16.18 20.71
N ALA A 188 31.92 -14.86 20.74
CA ALA A 188 30.72 -14.05 20.89
C ALA A 188 29.87 -14.31 19.64
N GLU A 189 28.64 -14.81 19.82
CA GLU A 189 27.67 -14.97 18.73
C GLU A 189 27.52 -13.63 17.98
N ALA A 190 28.20 -13.52 16.84
CA ALA A 190 27.97 -12.44 15.90
C ALA A 190 26.54 -12.61 15.37
N PRO A 191 25.76 -11.51 15.19
CA PRO A 191 24.41 -11.61 14.65
C PRO A 191 24.47 -12.32 13.31
N LEU A 192 23.64 -13.36 13.14
CA LEU A 192 23.47 -14.07 11.87
C LEU A 192 23.12 -13.05 10.79
N GLN A 193 24.08 -12.72 9.91
CA GLN A 193 23.80 -11.84 8.78
C GLN A 193 22.90 -12.59 7.81
N ARG A 194 21.67 -12.10 7.65
CA ARG A 194 20.69 -12.65 6.73
C ARG A 194 21.16 -12.53 5.29
N HIS A 195 20.71 -13.45 4.45
CA HIS A 195 20.73 -13.23 3.01
C HIS A 195 19.87 -12.00 2.74
N HIS A 196 20.40 -10.95 2.13
CA HIS A 196 19.61 -9.78 1.75
C HIS A 196 19.15 -9.97 0.30
N ALA A 197 17.86 -9.72 0.00
CA ALA A 197 17.47 -9.56 -1.39
C ALA A 197 18.26 -8.40 -2.00
N ARG A 198 18.55 -8.49 -3.30
CA ARG A 198 19.33 -7.45 -3.98
C ARG A 198 18.46 -6.21 -4.11
N PHE A 199 18.64 -5.23 -3.21
CA PHE A 199 18.00 -3.93 -3.29
C PHE A 199 18.91 -2.89 -3.93
N VAL A 200 18.31 -1.88 -4.55
CA VAL A 200 18.99 -0.61 -4.83
C VAL A 200 18.81 0.28 -3.61
N ASP A 201 19.90 0.56 -2.89
CA ASP A 201 19.92 1.57 -1.83
C ASP A 201 19.78 2.96 -2.47
N TRP A 202 18.53 3.45 -2.55
CA TRP A 202 18.23 4.75 -3.17
C TRP A 202 18.23 5.93 -2.20
N GLN A 203 18.71 5.75 -0.95
CA GLN A 203 18.65 6.75 0.11
C GLN A 203 18.90 8.18 -0.40
N PHE A 204 17.92 9.08 -0.21
CA PHE A 204 18.06 10.49 -0.57
C PHE A 204 19.32 11.05 0.11
N GLY A 205 20.16 11.74 -0.67
CA GLY A 205 21.08 12.72 -0.11
C GLY A 205 20.27 13.89 0.42
N ASP A 206 20.45 14.18 1.71
CA ASP A 206 20.04 15.34 2.49
C ASP A 206 19.29 16.45 1.72
N TYR A 207 17.97 16.30 1.59
CA TYR A 207 17.09 17.46 1.61
C TYR A 207 16.77 17.75 3.08
N GLU A 208 17.76 18.24 3.82
CA GLU A 208 17.54 18.86 5.13
C GLU A 208 16.72 20.14 4.93
N ASN A 209 15.40 20.04 5.07
CA ASN A 209 14.65 21.14 5.64
C ASN A 209 14.66 20.91 7.16
N PRO A 210 15.34 21.75 7.96
CA PRO A 210 15.37 21.57 9.40
C PRO A 210 13.96 21.71 9.97
N GLU A 211 13.58 20.76 10.82
CA GLU A 211 12.36 20.85 11.62
C GLU A 211 12.34 22.18 12.41
N PRO A 212 11.16 22.78 12.66
CA PRO A 212 11.09 24.03 13.41
C PRO A 212 11.55 23.79 14.85
N GLU A 213 12.78 24.21 15.17
CA GLU A 213 13.29 24.20 16.53
C GLU A 213 12.48 25.16 17.41
N HIS A 214 12.11 24.66 18.60
CA HIS A 214 11.42 25.38 19.66
C HIS A 214 12.14 26.69 20.02
N GLU A 215 11.44 27.82 19.90
CA GLU A 215 11.90 29.11 20.39
C GLU A 215 12.12 29.05 21.92
N THR A 216 13.37 29.18 22.36
CA THR A 216 13.68 29.65 23.71
C THR A 216 14.40 31.00 23.60
N GLU A 217 13.72 32.05 24.06
CA GLU A 217 14.26 33.39 24.21
C GLU A 217 15.48 33.39 25.15
N THR A 218 16.69 33.68 24.66
CA THR A 218 17.64 34.57 25.36
C THR A 218 18.75 35.13 24.47
N GLU A 219 18.61 36.41 24.15
CA GLU A 219 19.59 37.47 23.89
C GLU A 219 21.11 37.19 23.62
N ARG A 220 21.54 37.70 22.44
CA ARG A 220 22.65 38.65 22.17
C ARG A 220 24.07 38.18 21.75
N LYS A 221 24.33 38.46 20.46
CA LYS A 221 25.35 39.39 19.88
C LYS A 221 26.59 38.85 19.14
N GLU A 222 26.57 39.19 17.84
CA GLU A 222 27.58 39.85 17.00
C GLU A 222 28.68 39.06 16.25
N LYS A 223 28.62 39.26 14.90
CA LYS A 223 29.59 39.09 13.79
C LYS A 223 29.46 37.75 13.02
N GLY A 224 29.06 37.68 11.76
CA GLY A 224 28.83 38.69 10.72
C GLY A 224 29.38 38.15 9.41
N GLU A 225 28.54 37.50 8.60
CA GLU A 225 28.69 37.36 7.14
C GLU A 225 27.36 36.86 6.55
N THR A 226 26.98 37.44 5.42
CA THR A 226 25.60 37.68 4.99
C THR A 226 24.98 36.47 4.28
N PHE A 227 24.07 35.74 4.93
CA PHE A 227 23.07 34.92 4.26
C PHE A 227 21.71 35.61 4.30
N SER A 228 21.22 35.97 3.12
CA SER A 228 19.90 36.56 2.92
C SER A 228 18.82 35.56 3.32
N LEU A 229 18.21 35.78 4.48
CA LEU A 229 16.89 35.23 4.85
C LEU A 229 15.85 35.72 3.85
N THR A 230 15.66 34.99 2.75
CA THR A 230 14.39 35.08 2.02
C THR A 230 13.35 34.35 2.87
N LYS A 231 12.61 35.13 3.67
CA LYS A 231 11.26 34.77 4.09
C LYS A 231 10.58 34.12 2.89
N ASN A 232 10.19 32.85 2.99
CA ASN A 232 9.36 32.22 1.96
C ASN A 232 8.12 33.11 1.82
N ALA A 233 8.05 33.84 0.71
CA ALA A 233 6.88 34.60 0.35
C ALA A 233 5.71 33.60 0.37
N SER A 234 4.58 33.99 0.97
CA SER A 234 3.34 33.23 0.85
C SER A 234 3.13 32.94 -0.63
N LYS A 235 3.32 31.69 -1.05
CA LYS A 235 3.03 31.29 -2.43
C LYS A 235 1.53 31.42 -2.55
N SER A 236 1.06 32.37 -3.34
CA SER A 236 -0.36 32.46 -3.64
C SER A 236 -0.75 31.28 -4.53
N VAL A 237 -2.03 30.92 -4.55
CA VAL A 237 -2.54 29.89 -5.48
C VAL A 237 -2.12 30.19 -6.92
N ASN A 238 -2.08 31.47 -7.30
CA ASN A 238 -1.71 31.92 -8.64
C ASN A 238 -0.26 31.59 -9.01
N ASP A 239 0.65 31.50 -8.04
CA ASP A 239 2.05 31.14 -8.28
C ASP A 239 2.21 29.65 -8.59
N ALA A 240 1.22 28.83 -8.21
CA ALA A 240 1.17 27.40 -8.52
C ALA A 240 0.44 27.09 -9.84
N VAL A 241 -0.16 28.10 -10.50
CA VAL A 241 -0.85 27.93 -11.78
C VAL A 241 0.15 27.85 -12.92
N ILE A 242 0.01 26.83 -13.74
CA ILE A 242 0.82 26.62 -14.95
C ILE A 242 -0.06 26.62 -16.19
N ASN A 243 0.52 27.01 -17.33
CA ASN A 243 -0.22 26.95 -18.58
C ASN A 243 -0.18 25.56 -19.17
N ASP A 244 0.97 24.91 -19.12
CA ASP A 244 1.21 23.57 -19.66
C ASP A 244 2.15 22.80 -18.73
N VAL A 245 1.88 21.52 -18.52
CA VAL A 245 2.72 20.64 -17.70
C VAL A 245 4.13 20.51 -18.26
N GLU A 246 4.31 20.68 -19.58
CA GLU A 246 5.63 20.67 -20.22
C GLU A 246 6.54 21.78 -19.68
N GLU A 247 5.98 22.88 -19.16
CA GLU A 247 6.73 24.00 -18.57
C GLU A 247 7.47 23.60 -17.28
N LEU A 248 7.01 22.55 -16.59
CA LEU A 248 7.62 22.11 -15.33
C LEU A 248 8.99 21.46 -15.56
N GLY A 249 9.29 20.97 -16.77
CA GLY A 249 10.57 20.31 -17.09
C GLY A 249 10.87 19.06 -16.25
N VAL A 250 9.85 18.46 -15.63
CA VAL A 250 10.01 17.37 -14.67
C VAL A 250 10.21 16.04 -15.39
N GLY A 251 11.20 15.26 -14.95
CA GLY A 251 11.53 13.95 -15.53
C GLY A 251 10.53 12.83 -15.20
N ALA A 252 9.54 13.08 -14.34
CA ALA A 252 8.53 12.11 -13.90
C ALA A 252 7.14 12.48 -14.41
N ALA A 253 6.38 11.46 -14.83
CA ALA A 253 4.99 11.64 -15.27
C ALA A 253 4.08 12.06 -14.10
N PRO A 254 3.21 13.07 -14.25
CA PRO A 254 2.41 13.60 -13.15
C PRO A 254 1.27 12.67 -12.74
N ILE A 255 0.77 12.84 -11.52
CA ILE A 255 -0.57 12.42 -11.11
C ILE A 255 -1.51 13.59 -11.42
N VAL A 256 -2.51 13.36 -12.29
CA VAL A 256 -3.46 14.40 -12.68
C VAL A 256 -4.77 14.19 -11.93
N ILE A 257 -5.23 15.21 -11.21
CA ILE A 257 -6.50 15.19 -10.46
C ILE A 257 -7.50 16.07 -11.20
N CYS A 258 -8.51 15.45 -11.80
CA CYS A 258 -9.61 16.13 -12.48
C CYS A 258 -10.76 16.36 -11.50
N ILE A 259 -11.06 17.63 -11.21
CA ILE A 259 -12.22 18.03 -10.41
C ILE A 259 -13.39 18.30 -11.36
N THR A 260 -14.49 17.57 -11.18
CA THR A 260 -15.65 17.67 -12.08
C THR A 260 -16.54 18.90 -11.84
N LYS A 261 -16.54 19.45 -10.62
CA LYS A 261 -17.40 20.59 -10.27
C LYS A 261 -16.90 21.91 -10.84
N GLU A 262 -17.80 22.62 -11.52
CA GLU A 262 -17.56 23.99 -11.99
C GLU A 262 -17.71 25.05 -10.87
N LEU A 263 -18.50 24.76 -9.83
CA LEU A 263 -18.96 25.78 -8.87
C LEU A 263 -18.24 25.79 -7.52
N THR A 264 -17.67 24.66 -7.07
CA THR A 264 -16.97 24.57 -5.78
C THR A 264 -15.75 23.66 -5.91
N PHE A 265 -14.63 24.10 -5.33
CA PHE A 265 -13.40 23.31 -5.29
C PHE A 265 -13.52 22.14 -4.30
N ALA A 266 -12.75 21.07 -4.50
CA ALA A 266 -12.77 19.92 -3.60
C ALA A 266 -12.14 20.28 -2.25
N ASN A 267 -12.82 19.91 -1.15
CA ASN A 267 -12.29 20.07 0.20
C ASN A 267 -11.39 18.87 0.57
N ASP A 268 -10.62 19.03 1.65
CA ASP A 268 -9.87 17.93 2.29
C ASP A 268 -8.80 17.27 1.40
N LEU A 269 -8.35 17.95 0.34
CA LEU A 269 -7.31 17.47 -0.57
C LEU A 269 -5.97 17.19 0.11
N GLU A 270 -5.71 17.81 1.27
CA GLU A 270 -4.57 17.50 2.13
C GLU A 270 -4.49 16.00 2.48
N HIS A 271 -5.64 15.35 2.73
CA HIS A 271 -5.72 13.92 3.03
C HIS A 271 -5.45 13.05 1.80
N LEU A 272 -5.64 13.60 0.60
CA LEU A 272 -5.32 12.91 -0.65
C LEU A 272 -3.85 13.06 -1.02
N ILE A 273 -3.29 14.26 -0.83
CA ILE A 273 -1.91 14.58 -1.19
C ILE A 273 -0.93 14.00 -0.16
N GLY A 274 -1.29 13.98 1.13
CA GLY A 274 -0.44 13.46 2.21
C GLY A 274 0.18 12.09 1.93
N PRO A 275 -0.62 11.06 1.58
CA PRO A 275 -0.12 9.75 1.16
C PRO A 275 0.91 9.78 0.03
N LEU A 276 0.76 10.70 -0.94
CA LEU A 276 1.63 10.87 -2.10
C LEU A 276 2.97 11.55 -1.79
N ARG A 277 3.17 11.95 -0.53
CA ARG A 277 4.35 12.67 -0.03
C ARG A 277 5.01 11.97 1.16
N THR A 278 4.67 10.70 1.40
CA THR A 278 5.26 9.90 2.48
C THR A 278 6.74 9.60 2.19
N HIS A 279 7.62 9.73 3.18
CA HIS A 279 9.07 9.51 3.04
C HIS A 279 9.46 8.07 2.66
N SER A 280 8.55 7.11 2.85
CA SER A 280 8.77 5.70 2.53
C SER A 280 8.65 5.40 1.02
N LEU A 281 8.19 6.36 0.20
CA LEU A 281 8.08 6.24 -1.26
C LEU A 281 9.44 6.42 -1.95
N LYS A 282 9.70 5.60 -2.97
CA LYS A 282 10.90 5.68 -3.82
C LYS A 282 11.02 7.03 -4.54
N GLN A 283 9.90 7.56 -5.01
CA GLN A 283 9.87 8.81 -5.79
C GLN A 283 8.54 9.55 -5.59
N TYR A 284 8.60 10.87 -5.65
CA TYR A 284 7.41 11.72 -5.68
C TYR A 284 7.02 12.06 -7.11
N TYR A 285 5.73 11.89 -7.41
CA TYR A 285 5.15 12.36 -8.66
C TYR A 285 4.59 13.78 -8.47
N PRO A 286 4.84 14.70 -9.42
CA PRO A 286 4.16 15.98 -9.45
C PRO A 286 2.64 15.79 -9.47
N VAL A 287 1.91 16.59 -8.72
CA VAL A 287 0.45 16.57 -8.68
C VAL A 287 -0.06 17.76 -9.49
N VAL A 288 -0.83 17.49 -10.53
CA VAL A 288 -1.45 18.51 -11.38
C VAL A 288 -2.96 18.48 -11.16
N ILE A 289 -3.50 19.52 -10.53
CA ILE A 289 -4.93 19.67 -10.28
C ILE A 289 -5.56 20.41 -11.47
N LEU A 290 -6.42 19.71 -12.19
CA LEU A 290 -7.22 20.25 -13.28
C LEU A 290 -8.60 20.67 -12.77
N SER A 291 -8.87 21.97 -12.79
CA SER A 291 -10.12 22.54 -12.28
C SER A 291 -10.56 23.78 -13.07
N ALA A 292 -11.87 24.02 -13.14
CA ALA A 292 -12.43 25.23 -13.72
C ALA A 292 -12.25 26.46 -12.81
N LYS A 293 -12.30 26.27 -11.48
CA LYS A 293 -12.10 27.32 -10.46
C LYS A 293 -10.90 26.94 -9.56
N LEU A 294 -10.09 27.93 -9.20
CA LEU A 294 -9.03 27.75 -8.20
C LEU A 294 -9.62 27.63 -6.77
N PRO A 295 -8.90 26.97 -5.84
CA PRO A 295 -9.26 27.01 -4.43
C PRO A 295 -9.22 28.45 -3.90
N ASP A 296 -10.06 28.72 -2.92
CA ASP A 296 -9.94 29.94 -2.12
C ASP A 296 -8.76 29.78 -1.14
N ASP A 297 -8.20 30.89 -0.64
CA ASP A 297 -6.94 30.89 0.13
C ASP A 297 -6.98 29.96 1.36
N ASP A 298 -8.11 29.92 2.09
CA ASP A 298 -8.30 29.03 3.25
C ASP A 298 -8.13 27.54 2.90
N ILE A 299 -8.64 27.13 1.72
CA ILE A 299 -8.55 25.74 1.25
C ILE A 299 -7.11 25.45 0.80
N TYR A 300 -6.47 26.40 0.12
CA TYR A 300 -5.11 26.24 -0.36
C TYR A 300 -4.10 26.17 0.78
N ASP A 301 -4.28 26.98 1.83
CA ASP A 301 -3.41 26.99 3.00
C ASP A 301 -3.26 25.60 3.62
N GLY A 302 -4.33 24.80 3.65
CA GLY A 302 -4.32 23.41 4.17
C GLY A 302 -3.32 22.47 3.49
N PHE A 303 -2.99 22.70 2.22
CA PHE A 303 -2.07 21.83 1.45
C PHE A 303 -0.95 22.58 0.71
N SER A 304 -0.82 23.89 0.92
CA SER A 304 0.21 24.76 0.31
C SER A 304 1.65 24.36 0.67
N HIS A 305 1.82 23.64 1.79
CA HIS A 305 3.10 23.16 2.28
C HIS A 305 3.66 21.97 1.48
N PHE A 306 2.82 21.27 0.69
CA PHE A 306 3.30 20.18 -0.16
C PHE A 306 4.02 20.71 -1.40
N SER A 307 5.17 20.12 -1.69
CA SER A 307 5.93 20.42 -2.91
C SER A 307 5.29 19.79 -4.16
N ASP A 308 5.61 20.37 -5.32
CA ASP A 308 5.23 19.91 -6.65
C ASP A 308 3.72 19.69 -6.83
N VAL A 309 2.92 20.62 -6.29
CA VAL A 309 1.48 20.71 -6.49
C VAL A 309 1.19 21.91 -7.38
N HIS A 310 0.61 21.66 -8.56
CA HIS A 310 0.38 22.66 -9.59
C HIS A 310 -1.07 22.65 -10.07
N PHE A 311 -1.52 23.75 -10.67
CA PHE A 311 -2.88 23.90 -11.19
C PHE A 311 -2.89 24.16 -12.68
N VAL A 312 -3.80 23.50 -13.40
CA VAL A 312 -4.19 23.87 -14.76
C VAL A 312 -5.64 24.32 -14.72
N VAL A 313 -5.88 25.58 -15.05
CA VAL A 313 -7.23 26.14 -15.09
C VAL A 313 -7.89 25.83 -16.42
N GLY A 314 -9.04 25.15 -16.37
CA GLY A 314 -9.87 24.87 -17.53
C GLY A 314 -10.89 23.76 -17.34
N ASP A 315 -11.74 23.61 -18.35
CA ASP A 315 -12.78 22.58 -18.42
C ASP A 315 -12.17 21.20 -18.77
N PRO A 316 -12.39 20.15 -17.93
CA PRO A 316 -11.86 18.81 -18.15
C PRO A 316 -12.51 18.06 -19.33
N TYR A 317 -13.63 18.55 -19.89
CA TYR A 317 -14.26 18.01 -21.10
C TYR A 317 -13.64 18.55 -22.40
N ARG A 318 -12.53 19.31 -22.33
CA ARG A 318 -11.82 19.83 -23.50
C ARG A 318 -10.48 19.12 -23.70
N HIS A 319 -10.28 18.57 -24.91
CA HIS A 319 -9.03 17.94 -25.31
C HIS A 319 -7.79 18.83 -25.10
N LYS A 320 -7.87 20.12 -25.44
CA LYS A 320 -6.75 21.07 -25.25
C LYS A 320 -6.36 21.22 -23.78
N THR A 321 -7.35 21.20 -22.90
CA THR A 321 -7.14 21.28 -21.45
C THR A 321 -6.51 20.00 -20.91
N LEU A 322 -7.01 18.84 -21.31
CA LEU A 322 -6.44 17.54 -20.94
C LEU A 322 -4.99 17.39 -21.41
N TYR A 323 -4.67 17.89 -22.62
CA TYR A 323 -3.30 17.91 -23.15
C TYR A 323 -2.38 18.73 -22.25
N ARG A 324 -2.76 20.00 -22.00
CA ARG A 324 -2.00 20.93 -21.13
C ARG A 324 -1.79 20.39 -19.72
N ALA A 325 -2.76 19.67 -19.19
CA ALA A 325 -2.67 19.03 -17.87
C ALA A 325 -1.81 17.76 -17.84
N GLY A 326 -1.33 17.27 -18.99
CA GLY A 326 -0.48 16.08 -19.05
C GLY A 326 -1.22 14.75 -19.03
N VAL A 327 -2.55 14.74 -19.21
CA VAL A 327 -3.39 13.53 -19.06
C VAL A 327 -2.94 12.38 -19.97
N LEU A 328 -2.41 12.68 -21.15
CA LEU A 328 -1.94 11.67 -22.10
C LEU A 328 -0.77 10.83 -21.57
N ASN A 329 0.10 11.45 -20.77
CA ASN A 329 1.34 10.86 -20.27
C ASN A 329 1.34 10.65 -18.76
N ALA A 330 0.29 11.08 -18.06
CA ALA A 330 0.13 10.97 -16.62
C ALA A 330 0.42 9.56 -16.09
N HIS A 331 1.09 9.48 -14.94
CA HIS A 331 1.28 8.24 -14.19
C HIS A 331 -0.07 7.66 -13.77
N ARG A 332 -0.94 8.52 -13.25
CA ARG A 332 -2.34 8.25 -12.90
C ARG A 332 -3.21 9.46 -13.18
N VAL A 333 -4.49 9.19 -13.46
CA VAL A 333 -5.51 10.22 -13.59
C VAL A 333 -6.61 9.90 -12.59
N LEU A 334 -6.89 10.82 -11.68
CA LEU A 334 -7.94 10.67 -10.69
C LEU A 334 -9.09 11.61 -11.04
N ILE A 335 -10.31 11.07 -11.10
CA ILE A 335 -11.53 11.84 -11.27
C ILE A 335 -12.24 11.91 -9.92
N LEU A 336 -12.31 13.11 -9.34
CA LEU A 336 -12.98 13.35 -8.08
C LEU A 336 -14.43 13.76 -8.32
N SER A 337 -15.35 13.01 -7.70
CA SER A 337 -16.78 13.24 -7.76
C SER A 337 -17.16 14.06 -6.54
N ALA A 338 -17.03 15.38 -6.63
CA ALA A 338 -17.39 16.20 -5.50
C ALA A 338 -18.90 16.03 -5.21
N ALA A 339 -19.25 15.46 -4.07
CA ALA A 339 -20.64 15.13 -3.73
C ALA A 339 -21.57 16.35 -3.91
N SER A 340 -22.64 16.20 -4.69
CA SER A 340 -23.74 17.16 -4.68
C SER A 340 -24.40 17.08 -3.30
N ALA A 341 -24.28 18.13 -2.50
CA ALA A 341 -24.92 18.23 -1.18
C ALA A 341 -26.46 18.37 -1.28
N SER A 342 -27.09 17.94 -2.39
CA SER A 342 -28.48 18.24 -2.73
C SER A 342 -29.13 17.16 -3.58
N ALA A 343 -29.09 15.90 -3.14
CA ALA A 343 -29.93 14.83 -3.67
C ALA A 343 -31.04 14.51 -2.66
N SER A 344 -32.00 15.44 -2.51
CA SER A 344 -33.23 15.21 -1.74
C SER A 344 -34.37 14.64 -2.60
N ASP A 345 -34.06 14.09 -3.78
CA ASP A 345 -35.06 13.58 -4.71
C ASP A 345 -34.71 12.14 -5.11
N ASN A 346 -35.58 11.19 -4.75
CA ASN A 346 -35.34 9.74 -4.84
C ASN A 346 -35.12 9.23 -6.28
N GLY A 347 -35.23 10.09 -7.30
CA GLY A 347 -34.86 9.79 -8.69
C GLY A 347 -33.40 10.11 -9.06
N SER A 348 -32.62 10.78 -8.19
CA SER A 348 -31.28 11.28 -8.52
C SER A 348 -30.12 10.36 -8.11
N GLU A 349 -30.37 9.27 -7.37
CA GLU A 349 -29.32 8.36 -6.89
C GLU A 349 -28.63 7.63 -8.07
N LEU A 350 -29.40 7.22 -9.07
CA LEU A 350 -28.87 6.59 -10.30
C LEU A 350 -28.03 7.55 -11.17
N LEU A 351 -28.19 8.86 -11.01
CA LEU A 351 -27.50 9.89 -11.79
C LEU A 351 -26.39 10.59 -11.01
N GLN A 352 -26.19 10.25 -9.73
CA GLN A 352 -25.19 10.89 -8.88
C GLN A 352 -23.77 10.79 -9.47
N ASP A 353 -23.49 9.71 -10.19
CA ASP A 353 -22.18 9.42 -10.77
C ASP A 353 -22.09 9.70 -12.27
N ALA A 354 -23.14 10.26 -12.88
CA ALA A 354 -23.22 10.44 -14.32
C ALA A 354 -22.08 11.32 -14.87
N GLU A 355 -21.75 12.41 -14.18
CA GLU A 355 -20.66 13.33 -14.58
C GLU A 355 -19.29 12.64 -14.54
N SER A 356 -19.00 11.96 -13.42
CA SER A 356 -17.73 11.24 -13.19
C SER A 356 -17.55 10.07 -14.16
N ILE A 357 -18.63 9.32 -14.45
CA ILE A 357 -18.63 8.25 -15.45
C ILE A 357 -18.47 8.82 -16.87
N ALA A 358 -19.15 9.92 -17.20
CA ALA A 358 -19.01 10.57 -18.50
C ALA A 358 -17.58 11.07 -18.72
N LEU A 359 -16.98 11.70 -17.71
CA LEU A 359 -15.59 12.15 -17.77
C LEU A 359 -14.62 10.96 -17.85
N HIS A 360 -14.86 9.89 -17.10
CA HIS A 360 -14.08 8.66 -17.20
C HIS A 360 -14.08 8.13 -18.64
N LYS A 361 -15.26 8.01 -19.26
CA LYS A 361 -15.39 7.55 -20.64
C LYS A 361 -14.71 8.50 -21.63
N PHE A 362 -14.83 9.81 -21.41
CA PHE A 362 -14.18 10.82 -22.24
C PHE A 362 -12.64 10.71 -22.18
N ILE A 363 -12.07 10.65 -20.97
CA ILE A 363 -10.63 10.55 -20.76
C ILE A 363 -10.09 9.21 -21.28
N THR A 364 -10.76 8.09 -20.98
CA THR A 364 -10.33 6.77 -21.47
C THR A 364 -10.39 6.66 -23.00
N SER A 365 -11.37 7.30 -23.64
CA SER A 365 -11.41 7.45 -25.11
C SER A 365 -10.27 8.33 -25.64
N PHE A 366 -9.87 9.37 -24.90
CA PHE A 366 -8.80 10.29 -25.27
C PHE A 366 -7.40 9.65 -25.17
N ILE A 367 -7.11 8.94 -24.07
CA ILE A 367 -5.79 8.31 -23.84
C ILE A 367 -5.67 6.93 -24.50
N GLY A 368 -6.80 6.34 -24.90
CA GLY A 368 -6.89 5.03 -25.52
C GLY A 368 -6.97 3.87 -24.53
N VAL A 369 -7.55 2.76 -25.00
CA VAL A 369 -7.92 1.59 -24.19
C VAL A 369 -6.75 0.97 -23.41
N LYS A 370 -5.53 1.01 -23.98
CA LYS A 370 -4.31 0.48 -23.32
C LYS A 370 -3.89 1.29 -22.10
N LYS A 371 -4.21 2.59 -22.05
CA LYS A 371 -3.90 3.49 -20.93
C LYS A 371 -5.09 3.71 -20.01
N ALA A 372 -6.28 3.22 -20.36
CA ALA A 372 -7.49 3.34 -19.55
C ALA A 372 -7.34 2.88 -18.08
N PRO A 373 -6.56 1.82 -17.75
CA PRO A 373 -6.35 1.43 -16.35
C PRO A 373 -5.64 2.48 -15.47
N ARG A 374 -5.10 3.56 -16.04
CA ARG A 374 -4.52 4.69 -15.28
C ARG A 374 -5.59 5.57 -14.63
N VAL A 375 -6.84 5.48 -15.09
CA VAL A 375 -7.93 6.35 -14.67
C VAL A 375 -8.65 5.73 -13.48
N ILE A 376 -8.59 6.41 -12.34
CA ILE A 376 -9.33 6.09 -11.13
C ILE A 376 -10.47 7.08 -11.02
N THR A 377 -11.67 6.59 -10.70
CA THR A 377 -12.86 7.43 -10.58
C THR A 377 -13.49 7.22 -9.22
N GLU A 378 -13.66 8.30 -8.47
CA GLU A 378 -14.52 8.30 -7.29
C GLU A 378 -15.98 8.10 -7.73
N VAL A 379 -16.66 7.15 -7.10
CA VAL A 379 -18.07 6.82 -7.35
C VAL A 379 -18.83 7.02 -6.04
N GLY A 380 -19.97 7.70 -6.11
CA GLY A 380 -20.75 8.22 -5.00
C GLY A 380 -21.52 7.17 -4.20
N ASN A 381 -21.57 5.90 -4.65
CA ASN A 381 -22.09 4.81 -3.83
C ASN A 381 -21.16 4.51 -2.65
N ARG A 382 -21.38 5.22 -1.56
CA ARG A 382 -20.60 5.17 -0.32
C ARG A 382 -20.94 3.97 0.56
N ALA A 383 -21.84 3.07 0.17
CA ALA A 383 -22.18 1.89 0.97
C ALA A 383 -20.93 1.05 1.31
N SER A 384 -20.03 0.89 0.34
CA SER A 384 -18.76 0.19 0.52
C SER A 384 -17.80 0.93 1.47
N VAL A 385 -17.77 2.26 1.41
CA VAL A 385 -16.92 3.07 2.28
C VAL A 385 -17.47 3.12 3.71
N HIS A 386 -18.80 3.19 3.89
CA HIS A 386 -19.46 3.15 5.20
C HIS A 386 -19.22 1.81 5.90
N PHE A 387 -19.21 0.70 5.14
CA PHE A 387 -18.87 -0.61 5.69
C PHE A 387 -17.40 -0.67 6.13
N VAL A 388 -16.47 -0.26 5.26
CA VAL A 388 -15.04 -0.16 5.60
C VAL A 388 -14.86 0.68 6.85
N ALA A 389 -15.40 1.89 6.85
CA ALA A 389 -15.45 2.83 7.96
C ALA A 389 -15.95 2.22 9.29
N GLN A 390 -17.06 1.47 9.25
CA GLN A 390 -17.68 0.88 10.42
C GLN A 390 -16.86 -0.28 10.98
N ASN A 391 -16.30 -1.14 10.13
CA ASN A 391 -15.39 -2.22 10.56
C ASN A 391 -14.03 -1.68 11.01
N LEU A 392 -13.60 -0.54 10.47
CA LEU A 392 -12.45 0.21 10.97
C LEU A 392 -12.70 0.78 12.38
N LEU A 393 -13.94 1.08 12.77
CA LEU A 393 -14.29 1.53 14.14
C LEU A 393 -14.27 0.39 15.16
N GLU A 394 -14.68 -0.82 14.76
CA GLU A 394 -14.58 -2.02 15.60
C GLU A 394 -13.11 -2.44 15.80
N ASN A 395 -12.24 -2.17 14.81
CA ASN A 395 -10.81 -2.48 14.81
C ASN A 395 -9.89 -1.24 14.98
N ALA A 396 -10.41 -0.15 15.54
CA ALA A 396 -9.83 1.21 15.45
C ALA A 396 -8.40 1.38 15.99
N SER A 397 -7.89 0.45 16.80
CA SER A 397 -6.51 0.51 17.30
C SER A 397 -5.46 0.24 16.21
N THR A 398 -5.77 -0.54 15.16
CA THR A 398 -4.79 -0.93 14.10
C THR A 398 -4.34 0.24 13.24
N TRP A 399 -5.22 1.21 13.00
CA TRP A 399 -5.00 2.24 11.98
C TRP A 399 -4.67 3.62 12.54
N ALA A 400 -4.89 3.86 13.84
CA ALA A 400 -4.28 4.98 14.54
C ALA A 400 -2.74 4.96 14.44
N ALA A 401 -2.14 3.78 14.22
CA ALA A 401 -0.70 3.59 13.98
C ALA A 401 -0.19 4.19 12.65
N LEU A 402 -1.05 4.32 11.63
CA LEU A 402 -0.72 5.03 10.39
C LEU A 402 -0.69 6.55 10.59
N ARG A 403 -1.29 7.06 11.66
CA ARG A 403 -1.14 8.45 12.07
C ARG A 403 0.13 8.58 12.92
N GLY A 404 1.13 9.23 12.35
CA GLY A 404 2.41 9.49 13.00
C GLY A 404 2.26 10.31 14.28
N ASP A 405 2.17 9.65 15.44
CA ASP A 405 2.45 10.31 16.72
C ASP A 405 3.97 10.32 16.95
N LYS A 406 4.55 11.52 17.05
CA LYS A 406 5.99 11.86 17.05
C LYS A 406 6.68 11.76 18.43
N SER A 407 6.11 11.06 19.40
CA SER A 407 6.50 11.24 20.82
C SER A 407 7.37 10.14 21.47
N LYS A 408 7.92 9.16 20.72
CA LYS A 408 8.85 8.13 21.24
C LYS A 408 9.86 7.68 20.16
N PRO A 409 11.04 7.12 20.53
CA PRO A 409 12.04 6.64 19.56
C PRO A 409 11.36 5.75 18.51
N GLU A 410 11.58 6.08 17.23
CA GLU A 410 10.83 5.53 16.10
C GLU A 410 11.06 4.03 15.99
N THR A 411 10.12 3.23 16.48
CA THR A 411 9.94 1.87 15.99
C THR A 411 9.66 1.96 14.50
N GLN A 412 10.47 1.26 13.72
CA GLN A 412 10.37 1.19 12.26
C GLN A 412 8.93 0.83 11.87
N ARG A 413 8.29 1.65 11.02
CA ARG A 413 6.86 1.51 10.69
C ARG A 413 6.71 1.05 9.25
N SER A 414 6.18 -0.15 9.06
CA SER A 414 5.90 -0.63 7.72
C SER A 414 4.71 0.08 7.06
N SER A 415 4.85 0.36 5.77
CA SER A 415 3.80 0.80 4.86
C SER A 415 3.45 -0.31 3.87
N LEU A 416 2.23 -0.31 3.35
CA LEU A 416 1.79 -1.27 2.33
C LEU A 416 2.13 -0.77 0.93
N PHE A 417 2.90 -1.56 0.19
CA PHE A 417 3.29 -1.28 -1.18
C PHE A 417 2.83 -2.39 -2.12
N ALA A 418 2.59 -2.03 -3.38
CA ALA A 418 2.53 -2.98 -4.48
C ALA A 418 3.83 -2.87 -5.28
N VAL A 419 4.62 -3.93 -5.31
CA VAL A 419 5.92 -3.96 -5.99
C VAL A 419 5.95 -5.02 -7.08
N GLU A 420 6.70 -4.76 -8.14
CA GLU A 420 6.89 -5.73 -9.22
C GLU A 420 7.55 -7.01 -8.67
N VAL A 421 7.26 -8.17 -9.27
CA VAL A 421 7.87 -9.44 -8.85
C VAL A 421 9.31 -9.55 -9.38
N PRO A 422 10.32 -9.77 -8.52
CA PRO A 422 11.67 -10.15 -8.93
C PRO A 422 11.71 -11.41 -9.80
N LEU A 423 12.62 -11.46 -10.77
CA LEU A 423 12.76 -12.62 -11.66
C LEU A 423 12.99 -13.94 -10.91
N ASP A 424 13.74 -13.90 -9.81
CA ASP A 424 14.03 -15.08 -8.98
C ASP A 424 12.78 -15.70 -8.33
N PHE A 425 11.69 -14.95 -8.25
CA PHE A 425 10.42 -15.37 -7.68
C PHE A 425 9.38 -15.78 -8.73
N VAL A 426 9.62 -15.49 -10.01
CA VAL A 426 8.73 -15.93 -11.09
C VAL A 426 8.75 -17.47 -11.17
N GLY A 427 7.56 -18.07 -11.10
CA GLY A 427 7.39 -19.53 -11.08
C GLY A 427 7.60 -20.18 -9.71
N ARG A 428 7.87 -19.40 -8.65
CA ARG A 428 7.88 -19.89 -7.26
C ARG A 428 6.48 -19.82 -6.66
N SER A 429 6.26 -20.61 -5.60
CA SER A 429 5.01 -20.58 -4.84
C SER A 429 4.93 -19.33 -3.95
N PHE A 430 3.72 -18.91 -3.64
CA PHE A 430 3.47 -17.80 -2.72
C PHE A 430 4.10 -18.03 -1.35
N GLU A 431 3.99 -19.26 -0.80
CA GLU A 431 4.63 -19.64 0.47
C GLU A 431 6.14 -19.50 0.44
N TYR A 432 6.80 -19.90 -0.65
CA TYR A 432 8.24 -19.75 -0.79
C TYR A 432 8.63 -18.26 -0.71
N VAL A 433 7.93 -17.40 -1.45
CA VAL A 433 8.23 -15.96 -1.48
C VAL A 433 7.89 -15.28 -0.16
N PHE A 434 6.80 -15.70 0.49
CA PHE A 434 6.44 -15.26 1.83
C PHE A 434 7.55 -15.52 2.84
N HIS A 435 8.03 -16.77 2.95
CA HIS A 435 9.09 -17.11 3.88
C HIS A 435 10.43 -16.49 3.49
N TYR A 436 10.75 -16.45 2.19
CA TYR A 436 11.99 -15.87 1.71
C TYR A 436 12.10 -14.41 2.16
N LEU A 437 11.17 -13.56 1.70
CA LEU A 437 11.22 -12.11 1.92
C LEU A 437 11.12 -11.72 3.40
N LEU A 438 10.34 -12.48 4.18
CA LEU A 438 10.22 -12.27 5.61
C LEU A 438 11.52 -12.63 6.34
N SER A 439 12.19 -13.71 5.91
CA SER A 439 13.44 -14.17 6.53
C SER A 439 14.68 -13.39 6.10
N SER A 440 14.68 -12.84 4.88
CA SER A 440 15.81 -12.11 4.32
C SER A 440 15.81 -10.65 4.72
N ASP A 441 14.66 -9.99 4.59
CA ASP A 441 14.58 -8.53 4.52
C ASP A 441 13.49 -7.93 5.43
N ASP A 442 12.87 -8.75 6.30
CA ASP A 442 11.72 -8.37 7.11
C ASP A 442 10.52 -7.84 6.29
N ILE A 443 10.42 -8.26 5.02
CA ILE A 443 9.33 -7.86 4.13
C ILE A 443 8.21 -8.89 4.24
N LEU A 444 7.06 -8.48 4.78
CA LEU A 444 5.90 -9.34 4.89
C LEU A 444 5.01 -9.23 3.66
N VAL A 445 4.94 -10.29 2.86
CA VAL A 445 4.01 -10.37 1.72
C VAL A 445 2.61 -10.76 2.20
N ILE A 446 1.60 -9.97 1.86
CA ILE A 446 0.22 -10.17 2.35
C ILE A 446 -0.79 -10.48 1.24
N GLY A 447 -0.38 -10.38 -0.03
CA GLY A 447 -1.21 -10.75 -1.16
C GLY A 447 -0.59 -10.43 -2.50
N LEU A 448 -1.39 -10.58 -3.56
CA LEU A 448 -1.00 -10.30 -4.94
C LEU A 448 -1.99 -9.31 -5.59
N TYR A 449 -1.48 -8.42 -6.44
CA TYR A 449 -2.29 -7.81 -7.49
C TYR A 449 -2.06 -8.60 -8.78
N ARG A 450 -2.99 -9.50 -9.10
CA ARG A 450 -2.86 -10.41 -10.23
C ARG A 450 -3.33 -9.78 -11.52
N CYS A 451 -2.39 -9.51 -12.42
CA CYS A 451 -2.69 -8.90 -13.71
C CYS A 451 -3.39 -9.89 -14.66
N HIS A 452 -4.30 -9.38 -15.47
CA HIS A 452 -4.95 -10.16 -16.51
C HIS A 452 -3.98 -10.37 -17.70
N PRO A 453 -3.86 -11.59 -18.22
CA PRO A 453 -2.94 -11.90 -19.32
C PRO A 453 -3.26 -11.20 -20.65
N TYR A 454 -4.49 -10.67 -20.81
CA TYR A 454 -4.98 -10.09 -22.06
C TYR A 454 -4.25 -8.82 -22.53
N MET A 455 -3.52 -8.11 -21.67
CA MET A 455 -2.76 -6.92 -22.09
C MET A 455 -1.44 -7.26 -22.82
N ASN A 456 -0.91 -8.48 -22.65
CA ASN A 456 0.37 -8.90 -23.24
C ASN A 456 0.22 -9.58 -24.62
N ALA A 457 -0.99 -9.89 -25.06
CA ALA A 457 -1.25 -10.61 -26.31
C ALA A 457 -0.91 -9.83 -27.61
N ALA A 458 -0.46 -8.58 -27.52
CA ALA A 458 -0.21 -7.71 -28.68
C ALA A 458 1.27 -7.60 -29.10
N SER A 459 2.23 -8.16 -28.34
CA SER A 459 3.63 -8.22 -28.76
C SER A 459 3.95 -9.63 -29.24
N ALA A 460 4.28 -9.78 -30.53
CA ALA A 460 4.68 -11.02 -31.18
C ALA A 460 6.08 -11.54 -30.74
N GLY A 461 6.42 -11.40 -29.45
CA GLY A 461 7.67 -11.84 -28.83
C GLY A 461 7.42 -12.73 -27.62
N GLU A 462 8.49 -13.28 -27.05
CA GLU A 462 8.43 -14.08 -25.82
C GLU A 462 7.83 -13.26 -24.66
N PRO A 463 6.98 -13.87 -23.80
CA PRO A 463 6.44 -13.19 -22.64
C PRO A 463 7.58 -12.83 -21.68
N ARG A 464 7.79 -11.52 -21.46
CA ARG A 464 8.76 -11.00 -20.50
C ARG A 464 8.04 -10.61 -19.22
N ALA A 465 8.69 -10.83 -18.08
CA ALA A 465 8.20 -10.32 -16.80
C ALA A 465 8.19 -8.79 -16.84
N ARG A 466 7.26 -8.18 -16.11
CA ARG A 466 7.10 -6.72 -16.06
C ARG A 466 8.34 -6.01 -15.57
N VAL A 467 9.05 -6.61 -14.62
CA VAL A 467 10.29 -6.06 -14.05
C VAL A 467 11.38 -5.87 -15.12
N GLU A 468 11.42 -6.72 -16.15
CA GLU A 468 12.39 -6.64 -17.26
C GLU A 468 12.12 -5.48 -18.22
N VAL A 469 10.90 -4.94 -18.23
CA VAL A 469 10.54 -3.79 -19.05
C VAL A 469 10.95 -2.52 -18.29
N PRO A 470 11.61 -1.53 -18.91
CA PRO A 470 11.93 -0.27 -18.24
C PRO A 470 10.69 0.41 -17.65
N GLU A 471 10.79 0.99 -16.45
CA GLU A 471 9.64 1.54 -15.68
C GLU A 471 8.77 2.49 -16.53
N LYS A 472 9.40 3.33 -17.35
CA LYS A 472 8.74 4.28 -18.27
C LYS A 472 7.91 3.63 -19.40
N ASP A 473 8.29 2.42 -19.80
CA ASP A 473 7.72 1.68 -20.92
C ASP A 473 6.77 0.56 -20.46
N ARG A 474 6.68 0.31 -19.14
CA ARG A 474 5.80 -0.71 -18.55
C ARG A 474 4.33 -0.42 -18.86
N SER A 475 3.61 -1.48 -19.20
CA SER A 475 2.15 -1.43 -19.28
C SER A 475 1.57 -1.14 -17.90
N VAL A 476 0.41 -0.50 -17.88
CA VAL A 476 -0.28 -0.19 -16.63
C VAL A 476 -0.84 -1.49 -16.07
N PRO A 477 -0.58 -1.82 -14.80
CA PRO A 477 -1.19 -2.99 -14.17
C PRO A 477 -2.70 -2.95 -14.32
N PHE A 478 -3.27 -4.05 -14.82
CA PHE A 478 -4.72 -4.23 -14.91
C PHE A 478 -5.05 -5.64 -14.47
N GLY A 479 -5.66 -5.73 -13.30
CA GLY A 479 -5.74 -6.98 -12.55
C GLY A 479 -6.81 -6.94 -11.48
N TYR A 480 -6.71 -7.88 -10.55
CA TYR A 480 -7.57 -7.97 -9.38
C TYR A 480 -6.73 -8.21 -8.14
N VAL A 481 -7.29 -7.84 -7.00
CA VAL A 481 -6.68 -8.09 -5.70
C VAL A 481 -6.88 -9.55 -5.31
N TYR A 482 -5.82 -10.22 -4.87
CA TYR A 482 -5.86 -11.55 -4.30
C TYR A 482 -5.17 -11.53 -2.93
N VAL A 483 -5.98 -11.31 -1.89
CA VAL A 483 -5.55 -11.30 -0.48
C VAL A 483 -5.24 -12.73 -0.02
N ASN A 484 -4.15 -12.91 0.73
CA ASN A 484 -3.67 -14.20 1.25
C ASN A 484 -3.91 -15.39 0.29
N PRO A 485 -3.21 -15.42 -0.87
CA PRO A 485 -3.28 -16.52 -1.81
C PRO A 485 -2.98 -17.87 -1.18
N GLN A 486 -3.41 -18.93 -1.86
CA GLN A 486 -3.06 -20.28 -1.42
C GLN A 486 -1.53 -20.47 -1.39
N PRO A 487 -0.97 -21.23 -0.43
CA PRO A 487 0.47 -21.42 -0.28
C PRO A 487 1.20 -21.87 -1.56
N PHE A 488 0.56 -22.73 -2.35
CA PHE A 488 1.10 -23.28 -3.61
C PHE A 488 0.80 -22.41 -4.84
N GLU A 489 0.10 -21.28 -4.70
CA GLU A 489 -0.22 -20.39 -5.81
C GLU A 489 1.09 -19.90 -6.47
N VAL A 490 1.21 -20.10 -7.78
CA VAL A 490 2.45 -19.80 -8.50
C VAL A 490 2.47 -18.33 -8.88
N ILE A 491 3.53 -17.63 -8.51
CA ILE A 491 3.71 -16.21 -8.82
C ILE A 491 4.18 -16.08 -10.27
N THR A 492 3.59 -15.14 -11.00
CA THR A 492 3.89 -14.84 -12.39
C THR A 492 4.68 -13.54 -12.50
N GLY A 493 5.43 -13.36 -13.60
CA GLY A 493 6.15 -12.12 -13.87
C GLY A 493 5.26 -10.91 -14.16
N ASP A 494 3.94 -11.12 -14.27
CA ASP A 494 2.95 -10.06 -14.45
C ASP A 494 2.28 -9.63 -13.14
N ASP A 495 2.45 -10.38 -12.05
CA ASP A 495 1.88 -10.03 -10.75
C ASP A 495 2.61 -8.85 -10.11
N LEU A 496 1.93 -8.17 -9.20
CA LEU A 496 2.57 -7.33 -8.18
C LEU A 496 2.41 -7.99 -6.81
N LEU A 497 3.42 -7.88 -5.96
CA LEU A 497 3.37 -8.32 -4.57
C LEU A 497 2.84 -7.19 -3.69
N TYR A 498 1.80 -7.46 -2.90
CA TYR A 498 1.41 -6.59 -1.78
C TYR A 498 2.30 -6.90 -0.59
N VAL A 499 3.11 -5.93 -0.17
CA VAL A 499 4.13 -6.10 0.88
C VAL A 499 4.04 -5.02 1.94
N LEU A 500 4.24 -5.41 3.19
CA LEU A 500 4.48 -4.49 4.31
C LEU A 500 5.99 -4.38 4.52
N SER A 501 6.52 -3.17 4.35
CA SER A 501 7.95 -2.85 4.51
C SER A 501 8.10 -1.41 4.99
N ASP A 502 9.19 -1.11 5.71
CA ASP A 502 9.51 0.26 6.14
C ASP A 502 9.63 1.23 4.96
N LYS A 503 10.30 0.80 3.90
CA LYS A 503 10.50 1.56 2.66
C LYS A 503 10.02 0.77 1.48
N GLN A 504 9.61 1.48 0.43
CA GLN A 504 9.17 0.85 -0.82
C GLN A 504 10.31 0.00 -1.42
N PRO A 505 10.13 -1.33 -1.52
CA PRO A 505 11.17 -2.20 -2.04
C PRO A 505 11.54 -1.85 -3.49
N CYS A 506 12.84 -1.73 -3.75
CA CYS A 506 13.40 -1.47 -5.07
C CYS A 506 14.39 -2.57 -5.42
N TRP A 507 13.99 -3.48 -6.29
CA TRP A 507 14.82 -4.61 -6.71
C TRP A 507 15.98 -4.13 -7.60
N ALA A 508 17.17 -4.65 -7.36
CA ALA A 508 18.30 -4.44 -8.24
C ALA A 508 18.07 -5.16 -9.57
N ASP A 509 18.55 -4.55 -10.66
CA ASP A 509 18.58 -5.21 -11.96
C ASP A 509 19.45 -6.47 -11.86
N SER A 510 18.92 -7.59 -12.38
CA SER A 510 19.48 -8.94 -12.21
C SER A 510 20.76 -9.18 -13.01
#